data_AF-A0A258CEL5-F1
#
_entry.id   AF-A0A258CEL5-F1
#
_cell.length_a   1.000
_cell.length_b   1.000
_cell.length_c   1.000
_cell.angle_alpha   90.00
_cell.angle_beta   90.00
_cell.angle_gamma   90.00
#
_symmetry.space_group_name_H-M   'P 1'
#
loop_
_entity.id
_entity.type
_entity.pdbx_description
1 polymer ?
#
loop_
_entity_poly.entity_id
_entity_poly.type
_entity_poly.pdbx_seq_one_letter_code
_entity_poly.pdbx_strand_id
1 'polypeptide(L)'
;MGNGMGYSKRQFISAAFEEVGLASYVFDLQPQQIESALRRLDAMMAEWNAKGIRLGYPLPNSPESSDLSAESQVPDSANEAIITNLAIRIAP
;
A
#
# COMPACT_ATOMS: atom_id res chain seq x y z
N MET A 1 14.83 -8.16 18.75
CA MET A 1 14.41 -8.08 17.33
C MET A 1 12.90 -8.08 17.36
N GLY A 2 12.28 -6.93 17.14
CA GLY A 2 10.83 -6.80 17.32
C GLY A 2 10.11 -7.62 16.26
N ASN A 3 9.23 -8.53 16.68
CA ASN A 3 8.24 -9.13 15.80
C ASN A 3 7.20 -8.03 15.47
N GLY A 4 7.52 -7.17 14.52
CA GLY A 4 6.51 -6.30 13.91
C GLY A 4 5.72 -7.13 12.92
N MET A 5 4.44 -7.41 13.20
CA MET A 5 3.52 -7.84 12.15
C MET A 5 3.44 -6.67 11.16
N GLY A 6 4.20 -6.77 10.07
CA GLY A 6 4.26 -5.72 9.06
C GLY A 6 2.88 -5.46 8.48
N TYR A 7 2.63 -4.22 8.04
CA TYR A 7 1.35 -3.87 7.42
C TYR A 7 1.04 -4.83 6.27
N SER A 8 -0.19 -5.34 6.23
CA SER A 8 -0.73 -5.96 5.03
C SER A 8 -0.95 -4.89 3.95
N LYS A 9 -0.99 -5.32 2.68
CA LYS A 9 -1.29 -4.40 1.56
C LYS A 9 -2.63 -3.68 1.76
N ARG A 10 -3.65 -4.39 2.29
CA ARG A 10 -4.95 -3.81 2.63
C ARG A 10 -4.84 -2.68 3.66
N GLN A 11 -4.02 -2.85 4.70
CA GLN A 11 -3.86 -1.81 5.71
C GLN A 11 -3.20 -0.54 5.13
N PHE A 12 -2.24 -0.67 4.21
CA PHE A 12 -1.70 0.49 3.51
C PHE A 12 -2.74 1.21 2.65
N ILE A 13 -3.57 0.45 1.93
CA ILE A 13 -4.64 1.00 1.11
C ILE A 13 -5.67 1.72 1.99
N SER A 14 -6.12 1.09 3.07
CA SER A 14 -7.07 1.69 4.02
C SER A 14 -6.52 2.98 4.61
N ALA A 15 -5.29 2.97 5.12
CA ALA A 15 -4.65 4.16 5.68
C ALA A 15 -4.46 5.26 4.62
N ALA A 16 -4.13 4.91 3.38
CA ALA A 16 -4.02 5.90 2.31
C ALA A 16 -5.36 6.56 1.97
N PHE A 17 -6.46 5.81 1.99
CA PHE A 17 -7.81 6.40 1.84
C PHE A 17 -8.22 7.24 3.05
N GLU A 18 -7.79 6.87 4.27
CA GLU A 18 -7.95 7.71 5.46
C GLU A 18 -7.22 9.05 5.29
N GLU A 19 -5.99 9.05 4.79
CA GLU A 19 -5.23 10.27 4.52
C GLU A 19 -5.89 11.16 3.45
N VAL A 20 -6.39 10.57 2.36
CA VAL A 20 -7.13 11.32 1.33
C VAL A 20 -8.43 11.91 1.89
N GLY A 21 -9.04 11.22 2.85
CA GLY A 21 -10.40 11.49 3.32
C GLY A 21 -10.51 11.90 4.79
N LEU A 22 -9.44 12.41 5.43
CA LEU A 22 -9.15 12.69 6.87
C LEU A 22 -10.26 12.91 7.94
N ALA A 23 -11.56 12.81 7.64
CA ALA A 23 -12.65 12.64 8.60
C ALA A 23 -13.92 11.91 8.10
N SER A 24 -13.94 11.28 6.90
CA SER A 24 -15.13 10.57 6.40
C SER A 24 -14.86 9.08 6.24
N TYR A 25 -15.59 8.28 7.02
CA TYR A 25 -15.44 6.83 7.22
C TYR A 25 -15.04 6.02 5.96
N VAL A 26 -13.94 5.27 6.09
CA VAL A 26 -13.36 4.27 5.14
C VAL A 26 -14.34 3.15 4.73
N PHE A 27 -15.54 3.12 5.31
CA PHE A 27 -16.48 2.02 5.22
C PHE A 27 -17.25 1.92 3.89
N ASP A 28 -17.11 2.90 2.98
CA ASP A 28 -17.78 2.90 1.67
C ASP A 28 -16.86 2.54 0.48
N LEU A 29 -15.64 2.03 0.73
CA LEU A 29 -14.76 1.62 -0.37
C LEU A 29 -15.35 0.42 -1.12
N GLN A 30 -15.67 0.62 -2.40
CA GLN A 30 -16.08 -0.45 -3.28
C GLN A 30 -14.90 -1.38 -3.59
N PRO A 31 -15.14 -2.70 -3.82
CA PRO A 31 -14.08 -3.65 -4.14
C PRO A 31 -13.16 -3.21 -5.28
N GLN A 32 -13.72 -2.57 -6.32
CA GLN A 32 -12.97 -2.07 -7.46
C GLN A 32 -12.01 -0.93 -7.09
N GLN A 33 -12.36 -0.10 -6.10
CA GLN A 33 -11.47 0.96 -5.60
C GLN A 33 -10.28 0.37 -4.86
N ILE A 34 -10.51 -0.67 -4.05
CA ILE A 34 -9.45 -1.39 -3.33
C ILE A 34 -8.51 -2.07 -4.33
N GLU A 35 -9.04 -2.77 -5.32
CA GLU A 35 -8.25 -3.41 -6.39
C GLU A 35 -7.42 -2.40 -7.20
N SER A 36 -8.03 -1.24 -7.54
CA SER A 36 -7.32 -0.17 -8.24
C SER A 36 -6.19 0.40 -7.38
N ALA A 37 -6.44 0.65 -6.09
CA ALA A 37 -5.43 1.13 -5.16
C ALA A 37 -4.31 0.13 -4.92
N LEU A 38 -4.61 -1.18 -4.89
CA LEU A 38 -3.62 -2.24 -4.82
C LEU A 38 -2.65 -2.20 -6.01
N ARG A 39 -3.16 -2.04 -7.23
CA ARG A 39 -2.32 -1.90 -8.43
C ARG A 39 -1.46 -0.64 -8.35
N ARG A 40 -1.98 0.46 -7.80
CA ARG A 40 -1.22 1.71 -7.59
C ARG A 40 -0.12 1.53 -6.56
N LEU A 41 -0.39 0.81 -5.47
CA LEU A 41 0.60 0.45 -4.45
C LEU A 41 1.72 -0.40 -5.06
N ASP A 42 1.39 -1.50 -5.75
CA ASP A 42 2.40 -2.38 -6.35
C ASP A 42 3.25 -1.64 -7.39
N ALA A 43 2.62 -0.80 -8.24
CA ALA A 43 3.34 0.01 -9.22
C ALA A 43 4.27 1.04 -8.55
N MET A 44 3.84 1.69 -7.46
CA MET A 44 4.67 2.63 -6.71
C MET A 44 5.87 1.92 -6.09
N MET A 45 5.68 0.75 -5.49
CA MET A 45 6.77 -0.01 -4.87
C MET A 45 7.76 -0.54 -5.92
N ALA A 46 7.28 -0.92 -7.11
CA ALA A 46 8.14 -1.28 -8.24
C ALA A 46 8.96 -0.08 -8.74
N GLU A 47 8.33 1.09 -8.86
CA GLU A 47 9.01 2.34 -9.25
C GLU A 47 10.12 2.70 -8.25
N TRP A 48 9.84 2.62 -6.95
CA TRP A 48 10.82 2.87 -5.89
C TRP A 48 11.99 1.89 -5.96
N ASN A 49 11.71 0.60 -6.18
CA ASN A 49 12.74 -0.42 -6.35
C ASN A 49 13.65 -0.09 -7.54
N ALA A 50 13.07 0.29 -8.69
CA ALA A 50 13.81 0.70 -9.88
C ALA A 50 14.67 1.95 -9.66
N LYS A 51 14.26 2.85 -8.77
CA LYS A 51 15.03 4.03 -8.33
C LYS A 51 16.07 3.73 -7.24
N GLY A 52 16.20 2.47 -6.81
CA GLY A 52 17.17 2.04 -5.81
C GLY A 52 16.66 2.09 -4.35
N ILE A 53 15.40 2.45 -4.12
CA ILE A 53 14.76 2.41 -2.80
C ILE A 53 14.27 0.98 -2.56
N ARG A 54 15.07 0.18 -1.85
CA ARG A 54 14.84 -1.26 -1.66
C ARG A 54 14.27 -1.54 -0.26
N LEU A 55 12.96 -1.75 -0.19
CA LEU A 55 12.24 -1.94 1.08
C LEU A 55 11.82 -3.39 1.35
N GLY A 56 12.16 -4.35 0.48
CA GLY A 56 11.80 -5.76 0.65
C GLY A 56 10.34 -6.09 0.34
N TYR A 57 9.57 -5.14 -0.21
CA TYR A 57 8.17 -5.34 -0.56
C TYR A 57 7.96 -6.48 -1.57
N PRO A 58 7.05 -7.45 -1.30
CA PRO A 58 6.78 -8.56 -2.20
C PRO A 58 5.96 -8.10 -3.39
N LEU A 59 6.67 -7.76 -4.47
CA LEU A 59 6.07 -7.45 -5.76
C LEU A 59 5.50 -8.73 -6.39
N PRO A 60 4.25 -8.68 -6.89
CA PRO A 60 3.67 -9.81 -7.58
C PRO A 60 4.31 -9.98 -8.97
N ASN A 61 4.32 -11.20 -9.50
CA ASN A 61 4.81 -11.47 -10.86
C ASN A 61 3.85 -10.93 -11.93
N SER A 62 2.57 -10.77 -11.57
CA SER A 62 1.56 -10.10 -12.40
C SER A 62 0.54 -9.37 -11.53
N PRO A 63 -0.08 -8.28 -12.02
CA PRO A 63 -1.01 -7.46 -11.22
C PRO A 63 -2.17 -8.26 -10.59
N GLU A 64 -2.68 -9.28 -11.29
CA GLU A 64 -3.77 -10.15 -10.83
C GLU A 64 -3.38 -11.16 -9.73
N SER A 65 -2.08 -11.34 -9.49
CA SER A 65 -1.57 -12.26 -8.45
C SER A 65 -1.32 -11.60 -7.09
N SER A 66 -1.63 -10.30 -6.97
CA SER A 66 -1.39 -9.55 -5.73
C SER A 66 -2.43 -9.88 -4.66
N ASP A 67 -1.97 -10.22 -3.46
CA ASP A 67 -2.83 -10.56 -2.33
C ASP A 67 -2.92 -9.39 -1.34
N LEU A 68 -4.15 -8.91 -1.11
CA LEU A 68 -4.47 -7.84 -0.16
C LEU A 68 -4.10 -8.16 1.28
N SER A 69 -4.19 -9.43 1.67
CA SER A 69 -3.88 -9.89 3.03
C SER A 69 -2.40 -10.21 3.23
N ALA A 70 -1.61 -10.26 2.16
CA ALA A 70 -0.19 -10.53 2.28
C ALA A 70 0.51 -9.43 3.08
N GLU A 71 1.33 -9.85 4.05
CA GLU A 71 2.23 -8.96 4.76
C GLU A 71 3.23 -8.35 3.78
N SER A 72 3.46 -7.05 3.92
CA SER A 72 4.33 -6.30 3.01
C SER A 72 5.83 -6.51 3.27
N GLN A 73 6.22 -7.12 4.40
CA GLN A 73 7.62 -7.36 4.77
C GLN A 73 8.52 -6.11 4.79
N VAL A 74 7.94 -4.90 4.71
CA VAL A 74 8.69 -3.64 4.74
C VAL A 74 9.06 -3.28 6.17
N PRO A 75 10.17 -2.56 6.41
CA PRO A 75 10.48 -2.04 7.73
C PRO A 75 9.43 -1.02 8.18
N ASP A 76 9.08 -1.03 9.46
CA ASP A 76 8.05 -0.14 10.01
C ASP A 76 8.32 1.35 9.75
N SER A 77 9.61 1.73 9.66
CA SER A 77 10.03 3.10 9.33
C SER A 77 9.61 3.56 7.93
N ALA A 78 9.25 2.64 7.04
CA ALA A 78 8.78 2.96 5.69
C ALA A 78 7.25 3.13 5.61
N ASN A 79 6.50 2.75 6.64
CA ASN A 79 5.04 2.68 6.59
C ASN A 79 4.42 4.04 6.27
N GLU A 80 4.81 5.10 6.99
CA GLU A 80 4.28 6.46 6.78
C GLU A 80 4.57 6.99 5.37
N ALA A 81 5.79 6.75 4.87
CA ALA A 81 6.17 7.15 3.52
C ALA A 81 5.33 6.43 2.45
N ILE A 82 5.07 5.13 2.63
CA ILE A 82 4.23 4.34 1.72
C ILE A 82 2.79 4.86 1.74
N ILE A 83 2.22 5.06 2.94
CA ILE A 83 0.83 5.52 3.11
C ILE A 83 0.61 6.87 2.44
N THR A 84 1.44 7.86 2.77
CA THR A 84 1.29 9.24 2.27
C THR A 84 1.53 9.34 0.77
N ASN A 85 2.50 8.62 0.21
CA ASN A 85 2.73 8.61 -1.24
C ASN A 85 1.63 7.85 -1.99
N LEU A 86 1.09 6.77 -1.42
CA LEU A 86 -0.06 6.09 -1.99
C LEU A 86 -1.29 7.01 -1.99
N ALA A 87 -1.54 7.71 -0.88
CA ALA A 87 -2.63 8.68 -0.74
C ALA A 87 -2.59 9.73 -1.86
N ILE A 88 -1.43 10.33 -2.12
CA ILE A 88 -1.23 11.28 -3.22
C ILE A 88 -1.56 10.66 -4.59
N ARG A 89 -1.22 9.38 -4.80
CA ARG A 89 -1.43 8.70 -6.10
C ARG A 89 -2.87 8.28 -6.35
N ILE A 90 -3.67 8.09 -5.30
CA ILE A 90 -5.07 7.66 -5.39
C ILE A 90 -6.06 8.81 -5.15
N ALA A 91 -5.56 9.96 -4.70
CA ALA A 91 -6.35 11.18 -4.61
C ALA A 91 -6.96 11.55 -5.99
N PRO A 92 -8.16 12.17 -6.02
CA PRO A 92 -8.83 12.58 -7.25
C PRO A 92 -8.04 13.55 -8.13
#